data_AF-A0A1Q3MNU9-F1
#
_entry.id   AF-A0A1Q3MNU9-F1
#
_cell.length_a   1.000
_cell.length_b   1.000
_cell.length_c   1.000
_cell.angle_alpha   90.00
_cell.angle_beta   90.00
_cell.angle_gamma   90.00
#
_symmetry.space_group_name_H-M   'P 1'
#
loop_
_entity.id
_entity.type
_entity.pdbx_description
1 polymer ?
#
loop_
_entity_poly.entity_id
_entity_poly.type
_entity_poly.pdbx_seq_one_letter_code
_entity_poly.pdbx_strand_id
1 'polypeptide(L)'
;MTVPPITNPSFELPPIEPPRPIEDRPRNPLGWIVLGVLLFLIFASQLASYLTRDQTPEGKYLDAYTKLQVAVRLKDGVKSTLGTDDGGATLSKIADDVKADAEKNATAARIYSAALSEQGKVIPEKVIATLKESAEKRDQTFAEVFSAKEITPARAKEIEQKLKGGGFISQLATVQAYEKAGDKTKRKSLDQGIPFEVRMAILAMVSLAFMLGIFLWIGYIVLRTRGLFQPLGFPLARISLIDSDRLALRCAQIFCIFVVAPIGIAVLGAPLKSLGTTGQNLVSLVTYASIICGTLLLFRTKLFGKRFTLKDIGISLDANLPKHVLWGLCTACANLPLVVIASLIGQKVFSWLPNAEHPVTVQLQTQNDWFTTLTLILVASVGAPIIEEIMFRGTLLPALNGLLGKPWLAIVLQGFIFAIIHPTGVPAWLPLATIGAMSGVLTRQTGSLVPSIAMHAFHNFGTLLMAKAALGFLGF
;
A
#
# COMPACT_ATOMS: atom_id res chain seq x y z
N MET A 1 55.16 18.11 2.63
CA MET A 1 53.93 18.91 2.86
C MET A 1 53.09 18.19 3.90
N THR A 2 53.09 18.69 5.13
CA THR A 2 52.28 18.18 6.23
C THR A 2 50.85 18.68 6.09
N VAL A 3 49.90 17.76 6.01
CA VAL A 3 48.46 18.07 5.99
C VAL A 3 48.09 18.69 7.34
N PRO A 4 47.47 19.88 7.38
CA PRO A 4 47.06 20.49 8.64
C PRO A 4 45.93 19.69 9.28
N PRO A 5 45.86 19.63 10.62
CA PRO A 5 44.79 18.93 11.31
C PRO A 5 43.45 19.63 11.04
N ILE A 6 42.43 18.84 10.73
CA ILE A 6 41.04 19.31 10.64
C ILE A 6 40.61 19.71 12.05
N THR A 7 40.65 21.00 12.36
CA THR A 7 40.01 21.55 13.55
C THR A 7 38.50 21.45 13.33
N ASN A 8 37.90 20.43 13.94
CA ASN A 8 36.46 20.34 14.07
C ASN A 8 36.02 21.59 14.84
N PRO A 9 35.18 22.50 14.28
CA PRO A 9 34.62 23.56 15.09
C PRO A 9 33.91 22.86 16.23
N SER A 10 34.38 23.11 17.46
CA SER A 10 33.79 22.57 18.68
C SER A 10 32.30 22.87 18.63
N PHE A 11 31.52 21.84 18.31
CA PHE A 11 30.09 21.85 18.52
C PHE A 11 29.93 21.82 20.03
N GLU A 12 30.04 22.99 20.67
CA GLU A 12 29.64 23.16 22.05
C GLU A 12 28.18 22.73 22.10
N LEU A 13 27.93 21.63 22.81
CA LEU A 13 26.58 21.26 23.15
C LEU A 13 25.95 22.49 23.81
N PRO A 14 24.76 22.94 23.38
CA PRO A 14 24.10 24.04 24.06
C PRO A 14 24.08 23.73 25.56
N PRO A 15 24.32 24.74 26.42
CA PRO A 15 24.41 24.54 27.85
C PRO A 15 23.21 23.71 28.32
N ILE A 16 23.47 22.73 29.18
CA ILE A 16 22.43 21.89 29.77
C ILE A 16 21.48 22.84 30.50
N GLU A 17 20.36 23.17 29.87
CA GLU A 17 19.29 23.89 30.56
C GLU A 17 18.96 23.06 31.80
N PRO A 18 18.98 23.66 33.00
CA PRO A 18 18.52 22.96 34.19
C PRO A 18 17.12 22.40 33.90
N PRO A 19 16.79 21.19 34.38
CA PRO A 19 15.45 20.66 34.23
C PRO A 19 14.48 21.75 34.67
N ARG A 20 13.59 22.16 33.75
CA ARG A 20 12.55 23.14 34.10
C ARG A 20 11.88 22.66 35.38
N PRO A 21 11.56 23.57 36.32
CA PRO A 21 10.87 23.19 37.54
C PRO A 21 9.74 22.23 37.18
N ILE A 22 9.66 21.09 37.87
CA ILE A 22 8.55 20.18 37.74
C ILE A 22 7.32 21.05 37.99
N GLU A 23 6.52 21.34 36.95
CA GLU A 23 5.22 21.97 37.17
C GLU A 23 4.49 21.01 38.12
N ASP A 24 4.17 21.45 39.34
CA ASP A 24 3.39 20.70 40.36
C ASP A 24 1.95 20.41 39.90
N ARG A 25 1.71 20.39 38.60
CA ARG A 25 0.43 20.06 38.00
C ARG A 25 0.28 18.55 37.98
N PRO A 26 -0.86 18.02 38.45
CA PRO A 26 -1.13 16.60 38.36
C PRO A 26 -1.12 16.16 36.89
N ARG A 27 -0.61 14.94 36.65
CA ARG A 27 -0.70 14.30 35.35
C ARG A 27 -2.16 14.13 34.93
N ASN A 28 -2.42 14.25 33.64
CA ASN A 28 -3.77 14.07 33.09
C ASN A 28 -3.76 12.92 32.06
N PRO A 29 -4.20 11.71 32.44
CA PRO A 29 -4.13 10.54 31.55
C PRO A 29 -5.21 10.55 30.46
N LEU A 30 -6.13 11.53 30.45
CA LEU A 30 -7.27 11.57 29.51
C LEU A 30 -6.83 11.43 28.05
N GLY A 31 -5.72 12.09 27.67
CA GLY A 31 -5.17 11.98 26.32
C GLY A 31 -4.84 10.55 25.90
N TRP A 32 -4.20 9.79 26.80
CA TRP A 32 -3.88 8.37 26.57
C TRP A 32 -5.11 7.49 26.52
N ILE A 33 -6.11 7.74 27.38
CA ILE A 33 -7.36 6.98 27.41
C ILE A 33 -8.11 7.17 26.10
N VAL A 34 -8.34 8.42 25.68
CA VAL A 34 -9.04 8.74 24.43
C VAL A 34 -8.29 8.17 23.23
N LEU A 35 -6.96 8.35 23.18
CA LEU A 35 -6.14 7.80 22.11
C LEU A 35 -6.24 6.26 22.07
N GLY A 36 -6.14 5.58 23.21
CA GLY A 36 -6.24 4.13 23.31
C GLY A 36 -7.60 3.60 22.82
N VAL A 37 -8.70 4.26 23.20
CA VAL A 37 -10.04 3.93 22.70
C VAL A 37 -10.14 4.11 21.20
N LEU A 38 -9.66 5.24 20.66
CA LEU A 38 -9.69 5.50 19.21
C LEU A 38 -8.88 4.45 18.44
N LEU A 39 -7.65 4.16 18.88
CA LEU A 39 -6.80 3.16 18.25
C LEU A 39 -7.44 1.77 18.29
N PHE A 40 -8.05 1.39 19.43
CA PHE A 40 -8.76 0.13 19.57
C PHE A 40 -9.96 0.04 18.61
N LEU A 41 -10.78 1.09 18.52
CA LEU A 41 -11.94 1.11 17.63
C LEU A 41 -11.54 1.03 16.16
N ILE A 42 -10.50 1.77 15.76
CA ILE A 42 -9.96 1.71 14.39
C ILE A 42 -9.44 0.30 14.12
N PHE A 43 -8.57 -0.23 14.98
CA PHE A 43 -8.02 -1.57 14.85
C PHE A 43 -9.12 -2.64 14.73
N ALA A 44 -10.10 -2.63 15.64
CA ALA A 44 -11.19 -3.58 15.65
C ALA A 44 -12.05 -3.48 14.38
N SER A 45 -12.34 -2.26 13.91
CA SER A 45 -13.07 -2.03 12.66
C SER A 45 -12.30 -2.54 11.44
N GLN A 46 -10.99 -2.28 11.36
CA GLN A 46 -10.16 -2.73 10.24
C GLN A 46 -9.98 -4.24 10.23
N LEU A 47 -9.75 -4.84 11.41
CA LEU A 47 -9.63 -6.28 11.54
C LEU A 47 -10.93 -6.99 11.19
N ALA A 48 -12.08 -6.48 11.67
CA ALA A 48 -13.38 -7.03 11.32
C ALA A 48 -13.63 -6.95 9.81
N SER A 49 -13.44 -5.77 9.20
CA SER A 49 -13.61 -5.59 7.75
C SER A 49 -12.72 -6.54 6.95
N TYR A 50 -11.46 -6.70 7.35
CA TYR A 50 -10.52 -7.62 6.72
C TYR A 50 -10.95 -9.09 6.83
N LEU A 51 -11.36 -9.55 8.02
CA LEU A 51 -11.75 -10.94 8.24
C LEU A 51 -13.07 -11.31 7.54
N THR A 52 -13.93 -10.33 7.24
CA THR A 52 -15.23 -10.57 6.58
C THR A 52 -15.23 -10.33 5.07
N ARG A 53 -14.15 -9.77 4.49
CA ARG A 53 -14.18 -9.27 3.10
C ARG A 53 -14.42 -10.37 2.04
N ASP A 54 -13.94 -11.59 2.28
CA ASP A 54 -14.03 -12.71 1.34
C ASP A 54 -15.39 -13.44 1.42
N GLN A 55 -16.30 -12.98 2.30
CA GLN A 55 -17.65 -13.55 2.44
C GLN A 55 -18.62 -13.07 1.34
N THR A 56 -18.21 -12.10 0.51
CA THR A 56 -19.01 -11.67 -0.65
C THR A 56 -18.76 -12.60 -1.85
N PRO A 57 -19.79 -12.97 -2.63
CA PRO A 57 -19.63 -13.79 -3.83
C PRO A 57 -18.66 -13.19 -4.87
N GLU A 58 -18.59 -11.86 -4.97
CA GLU A 58 -17.67 -11.17 -5.88
C GLU A 58 -16.22 -11.16 -5.37
N GLY A 59 -15.99 -11.06 -4.06
CA GLY A 59 -14.66 -11.04 -3.46
C GLY A 59 -13.98 -12.42 -3.42
N LYS A 60 -14.75 -13.47 -3.17
CA LYS A 60 -14.25 -14.85 -3.00
C LYS A 60 -13.40 -15.35 -4.17
N TYR A 61 -13.72 -14.94 -5.40
CA TYR A 61 -13.07 -15.43 -6.61
C TYR A 61 -12.13 -14.43 -7.27
N LEU A 62 -12.02 -13.20 -6.75
CA LEU A 62 -11.22 -12.14 -7.35
C LEU A 62 -9.72 -12.49 -7.35
N ASP A 63 -9.21 -13.04 -6.25
CA ASP A 63 -7.82 -13.51 -6.14
C ASP A 63 -7.51 -14.63 -7.15
N ALA A 64 -8.41 -15.62 -7.26
CA ALA A 64 -8.28 -16.71 -8.24
C ALA A 64 -8.33 -16.20 -9.68
N TYR A 65 -9.20 -15.23 -9.96
CA TYR A 65 -9.31 -14.57 -11.26
C TYR A 65 -8.03 -13.78 -11.61
N THR A 66 -7.50 -12.97 -10.69
CA THR A 66 -6.26 -12.21 -10.92
C THR A 66 -5.06 -13.15 -11.10
N LYS A 67 -4.93 -14.20 -10.28
CA LYS A 67 -3.88 -15.22 -10.45
C LYS A 67 -3.99 -15.93 -11.79
N LEU A 68 -5.19 -16.23 -12.26
CA LEU A 68 -5.42 -16.83 -13.58
C LEU A 68 -4.91 -15.91 -14.70
N GLN A 69 -5.22 -14.61 -14.64
CA GLN A 69 -4.71 -13.64 -15.61
C GLN A 69 -3.18 -13.64 -15.68
N VAL A 70 -2.53 -13.58 -14.51
CA VAL A 70 -1.07 -13.60 -14.40
C VAL A 70 -0.51 -14.91 -14.96
N ALA A 71 -1.05 -16.06 -14.55
CA ALA A 71 -0.53 -17.36 -14.93
C ALA A 71 -0.61 -17.60 -16.44
N VAL A 72 -1.71 -17.19 -17.09
CA VAL A 72 -1.86 -17.31 -18.56
C VAL A 72 -0.89 -16.39 -19.29
N ARG A 73 -0.77 -15.11 -18.88
CA ARG A 73 0.16 -14.17 -19.51
C ARG A 73 1.62 -14.56 -19.29
N LEU A 74 1.97 -15.10 -18.11
CA LEU A 74 3.31 -15.64 -17.84
C LEU A 74 3.58 -16.89 -18.66
N LYS A 75 2.62 -17.81 -18.80
CA LYS A 75 2.78 -18.99 -19.65
C LYS A 75 3.12 -18.62 -21.09
N ASP A 76 2.51 -17.56 -21.61
CA ASP A 76 2.75 -17.07 -22.97
C ASP A 76 4.09 -16.31 -23.10
N GLY A 77 4.47 -15.51 -22.10
CA GLY A 77 5.70 -14.69 -22.11
C GLY A 77 6.98 -15.35 -21.58
N VAL A 78 6.90 -16.30 -20.65
CA VAL A 78 8.06 -17.00 -20.05
C VAL A 78 8.50 -18.17 -20.94
N LYS A 79 7.55 -18.85 -21.61
CA LYS A 79 7.85 -19.92 -22.55
C LYS A 79 8.68 -19.44 -23.75
N SER A 80 8.58 -18.18 -24.12
CA SER A 80 9.42 -17.56 -25.17
C SER A 80 10.82 -17.16 -24.69
N THR A 81 11.06 -17.07 -23.38
CA THR A 81 12.29 -16.46 -22.81
C THR A 81 13.16 -17.42 -21.99
N LEU A 82 12.58 -18.34 -21.21
CA LEU A 82 13.32 -19.19 -20.25
C LEU A 82 13.12 -20.70 -20.44
N GLY A 83 12.23 -21.14 -21.35
CA GLY A 83 12.02 -22.55 -21.67
C GLY A 83 11.39 -23.42 -20.56
N THR A 84 10.98 -22.84 -19.42
CA THR A 84 10.35 -23.55 -18.29
C THR A 84 8.85 -23.23 -18.17
N ASP A 85 8.01 -24.24 -17.94
CA ASP A 85 6.54 -24.13 -17.81
C ASP A 85 6.07 -23.88 -16.36
N ASP A 86 6.43 -22.72 -15.80
CA ASP A 86 6.05 -22.34 -14.41
C ASP A 86 4.54 -21.97 -14.28
N GLY A 87 3.88 -21.69 -15.41
CA GLY A 87 2.45 -21.36 -15.44
C GLY A 87 1.54 -22.55 -15.11
N GLY A 88 1.93 -23.78 -15.50
CA GLY A 88 1.09 -24.98 -15.34
C GLY A 88 0.80 -25.37 -13.89
N ALA A 89 1.77 -25.24 -12.99
CA ALA A 89 1.60 -25.52 -11.57
C ALA A 89 0.65 -24.50 -10.90
N THR A 90 0.80 -23.22 -11.25
CA THR A 90 -0.08 -22.15 -10.77
C THR A 90 -1.51 -22.34 -11.26
N LEU A 91 -1.72 -22.70 -12.53
CA LEU A 91 -3.03 -23.00 -13.09
C LEU A 91 -3.69 -24.21 -12.42
N SER A 92 -2.92 -25.24 -12.04
CA SER A 92 -3.43 -26.40 -11.30
C SER A 92 -3.95 -25.98 -9.93
N LYS A 93 -3.17 -25.18 -9.19
CA LYS A 93 -3.57 -24.67 -7.87
C LYS A 93 -4.84 -23.81 -7.93
N ILE A 94 -4.92 -22.90 -8.91
CA ILE A 94 -6.12 -22.06 -9.12
C ILE A 94 -7.35 -22.95 -9.37
N ALA A 95 -7.21 -23.99 -10.20
CA ALA A 95 -8.30 -24.91 -10.47
C ALA A 95 -8.75 -25.63 -9.19
N ASP A 96 -7.81 -26.12 -8.37
CA ASP A 96 -8.13 -26.78 -7.10
C ASP A 96 -8.83 -25.83 -6.11
N ASP A 97 -8.40 -24.56 -6.03
CA ASP A 97 -8.97 -23.56 -5.11
C ASP A 97 -10.46 -23.27 -5.38
N VAL A 98 -10.91 -23.32 -6.65
CA VAL A 98 -12.31 -23.05 -7.02
C VAL A 98 -13.13 -24.31 -7.33
N LYS A 99 -12.50 -25.49 -7.33
CA LYS A 99 -13.11 -26.76 -7.75
C LYS A 99 -14.40 -27.10 -7.02
N ALA A 100 -14.41 -26.89 -5.70
CA ALA A 100 -15.56 -27.24 -4.85
C ALA A 100 -16.82 -26.44 -5.19
N ASP A 101 -16.64 -25.22 -5.71
CA ASP A 101 -17.73 -24.31 -6.06
C ASP A 101 -18.09 -24.34 -7.55
N ALA A 102 -17.21 -24.86 -8.40
CA ALA A 102 -17.34 -24.80 -9.86
C ALA A 102 -18.60 -25.49 -10.41
N GLU A 103 -19.16 -26.49 -9.71
CA GLU A 103 -20.42 -27.14 -10.11
C GLU A 103 -21.67 -26.35 -9.70
N LYS A 104 -21.53 -25.35 -8.81
CA LYS A 104 -22.66 -24.65 -8.18
C LYS A 104 -22.68 -23.15 -8.47
N ASN A 105 -21.55 -22.58 -8.89
CA ASN A 105 -21.38 -21.15 -9.08
C ASN A 105 -20.75 -20.85 -10.44
N ALA A 106 -21.42 -20.03 -11.25
CA ALA A 106 -20.96 -19.69 -12.59
C ALA A 106 -19.59 -18.98 -12.61
N THR A 107 -19.29 -18.10 -11.64
CA THR A 107 -17.99 -17.43 -11.56
C THR A 107 -16.86 -18.41 -11.28
N ALA A 108 -17.05 -19.33 -10.32
CA ALA A 108 -16.11 -20.42 -10.08
C ALA A 108 -15.94 -21.32 -11.31
N ALA A 109 -17.05 -21.65 -11.99
CA ALA A 109 -17.05 -22.45 -13.21
C ALA A 109 -16.26 -21.79 -14.36
N ARG A 110 -16.37 -20.47 -14.53
CA ARG A 110 -15.59 -19.68 -15.52
C ARG A 110 -14.10 -19.83 -15.27
N ILE A 111 -13.66 -19.58 -14.03
CA ILE A 111 -12.24 -19.60 -13.64
C ILE A 111 -11.69 -21.03 -13.76
N TYR A 112 -12.42 -22.02 -13.25
CA TYR A 112 -12.04 -23.43 -13.32
C TYR A 112 -11.88 -23.90 -14.77
N SER A 113 -12.87 -23.59 -15.63
CA SER A 113 -12.85 -23.98 -17.04
C SER A 113 -11.71 -23.32 -17.81
N ALA A 114 -11.46 -22.03 -17.57
CA ALA A 114 -10.34 -21.32 -18.16
C ALA A 114 -8.99 -21.92 -17.73
N ALA A 115 -8.81 -22.21 -16.44
CA ALA A 115 -7.58 -22.80 -15.91
C ALA A 115 -7.30 -24.20 -16.49
N LEU A 116 -8.32 -25.05 -16.61
CA LEU A 116 -8.18 -26.39 -17.20
C LEU A 116 -7.97 -26.34 -18.72
N SER A 117 -8.72 -25.49 -19.43
CA SER A 117 -8.60 -25.31 -20.88
C SER A 117 -7.17 -24.91 -21.25
N GLU A 118 -6.57 -23.98 -20.51
CA GLU A 118 -5.19 -23.56 -20.70
C GLU A 118 -4.17 -24.66 -20.42
N GLN A 119 -4.51 -25.64 -19.59
CA GLN A 119 -3.70 -26.83 -19.35
C GLN A 119 -3.92 -27.94 -20.39
N GLY A 120 -4.83 -27.74 -21.35
CA GLY A 120 -5.25 -28.79 -22.29
C GLY A 120 -6.04 -29.92 -21.62
N LYS A 121 -6.57 -29.69 -20.41
CA LYS A 121 -7.37 -30.66 -19.66
C LYS A 121 -8.84 -30.56 -20.06
N VAL A 122 -9.52 -31.70 -20.07
CA VAL A 122 -10.96 -31.77 -20.33
C VAL A 122 -11.73 -31.15 -19.16
N ILE A 123 -12.66 -30.25 -19.45
CA ILE A 123 -13.54 -29.67 -18.44
C ILE A 123 -14.65 -30.69 -18.09
N PRO A 124 -14.91 -30.97 -16.80
CA PRO A 124 -16.00 -31.87 -16.39
C PRO A 124 -17.36 -31.41 -16.91
N GLU A 125 -18.19 -32.35 -17.36
CA GLU A 125 -19.52 -32.06 -17.93
C GLU A 125 -20.42 -31.28 -16.97
N LYS A 126 -20.36 -31.58 -15.67
CA LYS A 126 -21.12 -30.87 -14.64
C LYS A 126 -20.79 -29.37 -14.59
N VAL A 127 -19.51 -29.01 -14.72
CA VAL A 127 -19.08 -27.60 -14.74
C VAL A 127 -19.53 -26.90 -16.02
N ILE A 128 -19.49 -27.61 -17.16
CA ILE A 128 -20.04 -27.10 -18.41
C ILE A 128 -21.56 -26.91 -18.31
N ALA A 129 -22.28 -27.82 -17.64
CA ALA A 129 -23.71 -27.69 -17.38
C ALA A 129 -24.02 -26.44 -16.54
N THR A 130 -23.25 -26.19 -15.47
CA THR A 130 -23.37 -24.96 -14.66
C THR A 130 -23.26 -23.69 -15.51
N LEU A 131 -22.35 -23.65 -16.48
CA LEU A 131 -22.21 -22.51 -17.40
C LEU A 131 -23.36 -22.43 -18.43
N LYS A 132 -23.86 -23.56 -18.93
CA LYS A 132 -24.99 -23.61 -19.87
C LYS A 132 -26.32 -23.18 -19.22
N GLU A 133 -26.52 -23.56 -17.96
CA GLU A 133 -27.72 -23.28 -17.18
C GLU A 133 -27.72 -21.85 -16.58
N SER A 134 -26.59 -21.14 -16.66
CA SER A 134 -26.50 -19.76 -16.20
C SER A 134 -27.45 -18.83 -16.97
N ALA A 135 -28.04 -17.88 -16.25
CA ALA A 135 -28.88 -16.83 -16.81
C ALA A 135 -28.09 -15.84 -17.70
N GLU A 136 -26.76 -15.75 -17.52
CA GLU A 136 -25.93 -14.89 -18.35
C GLU A 136 -25.61 -15.53 -19.71
N LYS A 137 -25.99 -14.87 -20.80
CA LYS A 137 -25.66 -15.29 -22.18
C LYS A 137 -24.14 -15.48 -22.41
N ARG A 138 -23.30 -14.75 -21.67
CA ARG A 138 -21.84 -14.89 -21.75
C ARG A 138 -21.38 -16.25 -21.24
N ASP A 139 -22.01 -16.79 -20.20
CA ASP A 139 -21.66 -18.09 -19.64
C ASP A 139 -22.00 -19.24 -20.57
N GLN A 140 -23.14 -19.13 -21.24
CA GLN A 140 -23.53 -20.07 -22.28
C GLN A 140 -22.51 -20.07 -23.42
N THR A 141 -21.97 -18.90 -23.77
CA THR A 141 -20.91 -18.75 -24.77
C THR A 141 -19.59 -19.35 -24.27
N PHE A 142 -19.24 -19.19 -22.98
CA PHE A 142 -18.07 -19.85 -22.39
C PHE A 142 -18.21 -21.38 -22.43
N ALA A 143 -19.38 -21.91 -22.09
CA ALA A 143 -19.64 -23.34 -22.15
C ALA A 143 -19.43 -23.91 -23.56
N GLU A 144 -19.91 -23.19 -24.58
CA GLU A 144 -19.67 -23.52 -25.98
C GLU A 144 -18.18 -23.55 -26.31
N VAL A 145 -17.44 -22.49 -25.99
CA VAL A 145 -16.01 -22.41 -26.26
C VAL A 145 -15.24 -23.53 -25.56
N PHE A 146 -15.46 -23.73 -24.26
CA PHE A 146 -14.68 -24.68 -23.47
C PHE A 146 -15.01 -26.14 -23.80
N SER A 147 -16.24 -26.47 -24.20
CA SER A 147 -16.62 -27.84 -24.59
C SER A 147 -16.32 -28.21 -26.04
N ALA A 148 -16.17 -27.24 -26.94
CA ALA A 148 -15.88 -27.49 -28.34
C ALA A 148 -14.45 -28.02 -28.57
N LYS A 149 -14.29 -29.03 -29.44
CA LYS A 149 -12.97 -29.47 -29.93
C LYS A 149 -12.45 -28.57 -31.05
N GLU A 150 -13.33 -28.22 -31.99
CA GLU A 150 -13.07 -27.33 -33.13
C GLU A 150 -14.19 -26.31 -33.25
N ILE A 151 -13.87 -25.12 -33.76
CA ILE A 151 -14.83 -24.02 -33.98
C ILE A 151 -14.59 -23.48 -35.38
N THR A 152 -15.65 -23.18 -36.14
CA THR A 152 -15.47 -22.62 -37.49
C THR A 152 -15.04 -21.15 -37.42
N PRO A 153 -14.30 -20.61 -38.42
CA PRO A 153 -13.91 -19.20 -38.44
C PRO A 153 -15.09 -18.21 -38.36
N ALA A 154 -16.22 -18.56 -38.99
CA ALA A 154 -17.45 -17.77 -38.91
C ALA A 154 -17.98 -17.73 -37.46
N ARG A 155 -17.99 -18.88 -36.79
CA ARG A 155 -18.46 -18.97 -35.41
C ARG A 155 -17.52 -18.28 -34.41
N ALA A 156 -16.21 -18.34 -34.63
CA ALA A 156 -15.23 -17.61 -33.82
C ALA A 156 -15.49 -16.07 -33.86
N LYS A 157 -15.85 -15.52 -35.02
CA LYS A 157 -16.26 -14.10 -35.15
C LYS A 157 -17.54 -13.78 -34.38
N GLU A 158 -18.53 -14.66 -34.40
CA GLU A 158 -19.76 -14.47 -33.63
C GLU A 158 -19.50 -14.53 -32.11
N ILE A 159 -18.62 -15.43 -31.67
CA ILE A 159 -18.19 -15.54 -30.27
C ILE A 159 -17.50 -14.24 -29.84
N GLU A 160 -16.59 -13.68 -30.65
CA GLU A 160 -15.93 -12.40 -30.38
C GLU A 160 -16.96 -11.27 -30.20
N GLN A 161 -18.00 -11.21 -31.04
CA GLN A 161 -19.07 -10.22 -30.89
C GLN A 161 -19.87 -10.41 -29.59
N LYS A 162 -20.19 -11.66 -29.23
CA LYS A 162 -20.92 -11.99 -27.99
C LYS A 162 -20.11 -11.71 -26.72
N LEU A 163 -18.79 -11.83 -26.80
CA LEU A 163 -17.86 -11.65 -25.68
C LEU A 163 -17.25 -10.23 -25.63
N LYS A 164 -17.59 -9.37 -26.59
CA LYS A 164 -17.08 -7.99 -26.67
C LYS A 164 -17.41 -7.20 -25.40
N GLY A 165 -16.43 -6.47 -24.88
CA GLY A 165 -16.57 -5.70 -23.64
C GLY A 165 -16.59 -6.55 -22.36
N GLY A 166 -16.35 -7.87 -22.47
CA GLY A 166 -16.12 -8.72 -21.31
C GLY A 166 -14.69 -8.62 -20.75
N GLY A 167 -14.49 -9.14 -19.55
CA GLY A 167 -13.18 -9.17 -18.89
C GLY A 167 -12.19 -10.14 -19.52
N PHE A 168 -11.10 -10.45 -18.81
CA PHE A 168 -10.02 -11.30 -19.33
C PHE A 168 -10.48 -12.69 -19.77
N ILE A 169 -11.39 -13.35 -19.04
CA ILE A 169 -11.89 -14.68 -19.46
C ILE A 169 -12.64 -14.59 -20.79
N SER A 170 -13.30 -13.46 -21.08
CA SER A 170 -13.91 -13.20 -22.40
C SER A 170 -12.89 -13.05 -23.51
N GLN A 171 -11.78 -12.35 -23.22
CA GLN A 171 -10.65 -12.24 -24.16
C GLN A 171 -10.02 -13.62 -24.40
N LEU A 172 -9.76 -14.37 -23.34
CA LEU A 172 -9.18 -15.72 -23.39
C LEU A 172 -10.08 -16.69 -24.17
N ALA A 173 -11.37 -16.73 -23.87
CA ALA A 173 -12.32 -17.57 -24.59
C ALA A 173 -12.43 -17.17 -26.07
N THR A 174 -12.37 -15.89 -26.40
CA THR A 174 -12.31 -15.41 -27.79
C THR A 174 -11.06 -15.94 -28.49
N VAL A 175 -9.89 -15.79 -27.85
CA VAL A 175 -8.62 -16.31 -28.39
C VAL A 175 -8.69 -17.83 -28.60
N GLN A 176 -9.15 -18.59 -27.61
CA GLN A 176 -9.29 -20.04 -27.73
C GLN A 176 -10.27 -20.43 -28.84
N ALA A 177 -11.32 -19.65 -29.09
CA ALA A 177 -12.23 -19.88 -30.21
C ALA A 177 -11.54 -19.71 -31.57
N TYR A 178 -10.68 -18.71 -31.72
CA TYR A 178 -9.85 -18.51 -32.92
C TYR A 178 -8.78 -19.60 -33.07
N GLU A 179 -8.13 -20.02 -31.98
CA GLU A 179 -7.16 -21.11 -31.99
C GLU A 179 -7.81 -22.43 -32.45
N LYS A 180 -9.04 -22.71 -31.96
CA LYS A 180 -9.87 -23.85 -32.39
C LYS A 180 -10.39 -23.73 -33.83
N ALA A 181 -10.34 -22.53 -34.41
CA ALA A 181 -10.61 -22.26 -35.82
C ALA A 181 -9.35 -22.27 -36.70
N GLY A 182 -8.19 -22.59 -36.12
CA GLY A 182 -6.91 -22.67 -36.83
C GLY A 182 -6.11 -21.37 -36.84
N ASP A 183 -6.63 -20.26 -36.30
CA ASP A 183 -5.93 -18.97 -36.23
C ASP A 183 -5.24 -18.78 -34.88
N LYS A 184 -3.95 -19.17 -34.82
CA LYS A 184 -3.10 -18.98 -33.65
C LYS A 184 -2.59 -17.53 -33.49
N THR A 185 -2.76 -16.68 -34.50
CA THR A 185 -2.21 -15.31 -34.46
C THR A 185 -2.96 -14.43 -33.47
N LYS A 186 -4.25 -14.74 -33.22
CA LYS A 186 -5.10 -14.04 -32.25
C LYS A 186 -4.57 -14.11 -30.83
N ARG A 187 -3.76 -15.12 -30.46
CA ARG A 187 -3.15 -15.23 -29.13
C ARG A 187 -2.34 -14.00 -28.73
N LYS A 188 -1.73 -13.30 -29.71
CA LYS A 188 -1.02 -12.02 -29.50
C LYS A 188 -1.91 -10.90 -28.95
N SER A 189 -3.24 -10.99 -29.05
CA SER A 189 -4.13 -10.00 -28.45
C SER A 189 -4.23 -10.11 -26.93
N LEU A 190 -3.80 -11.23 -26.32
CA LEU A 190 -3.67 -11.35 -24.86
C LEU A 190 -2.46 -10.57 -24.32
N ASP A 191 -1.51 -10.22 -25.19
CA ASP A 191 -0.27 -9.49 -24.84
C ASP A 191 -0.45 -7.97 -24.76
N GLN A 192 -1.69 -7.45 -24.81
CA GLN A 192 -2.03 -6.02 -24.69
C GLN A 192 -1.66 -5.35 -23.35
N GLY A 193 -0.91 -6.04 -22.47
CA GLY A 193 -0.29 -5.42 -21.31
C GLY A 193 0.92 -4.55 -21.67
N ILE A 194 1.60 -4.04 -20.65
CA ILE A 194 2.87 -3.29 -20.79
C ILE A 194 3.87 -4.05 -21.71
N PRO A 195 4.53 -3.40 -22.69
CA PRO A 195 5.52 -4.06 -23.56
C PRO A 195 6.61 -4.78 -22.77
N PHE A 196 7.15 -5.88 -23.31
CA PHE A 196 8.16 -6.69 -22.61
C PHE A 196 9.37 -5.87 -22.17
N GLU A 197 9.83 -4.95 -23.00
CA GLU A 197 10.96 -4.05 -22.74
C GLU A 197 10.67 -3.18 -21.51
N VAL A 198 9.44 -2.68 -21.40
CA VAL A 198 9.01 -1.86 -20.27
C VAL A 198 8.87 -2.72 -19.00
N ARG A 199 8.41 -3.98 -19.11
CA ARG A 199 8.38 -4.91 -17.97
C ARG A 199 9.78 -5.19 -17.44
N MET A 200 10.72 -5.49 -18.33
CA MET A 200 12.12 -5.74 -17.96
C MET A 200 12.78 -4.48 -17.40
N ALA A 201 12.47 -3.29 -17.93
CA ALA A 201 12.93 -2.03 -17.38
C ALA A 201 12.40 -1.80 -15.95
N ILE A 202 11.12 -2.10 -15.68
CA ILE A 202 10.55 -2.03 -14.33
C ILE A 202 11.27 -3.01 -13.40
N LEU A 203 11.40 -4.27 -13.79
CA LEU A 203 12.08 -5.29 -12.97
C LEU A 203 13.54 -4.91 -12.67
N ALA A 204 14.26 -4.42 -13.67
CA ALA A 204 15.63 -3.92 -13.53
C ALA A 204 15.68 -2.72 -12.58
N MET A 205 14.77 -1.76 -12.72
CA MET A 205 14.68 -0.59 -11.83
C MET A 205 14.45 -0.99 -10.37
N VAL A 206 13.55 -1.95 -10.12
CA VAL A 206 13.27 -2.46 -8.76
C VAL A 206 14.49 -3.18 -8.19
N SER A 207 15.14 -4.02 -9.00
CA SER A 207 16.34 -4.76 -8.60
C SER A 207 17.51 -3.80 -8.30
N LEU A 208 17.71 -2.77 -9.13
CA LEU A 208 18.69 -1.71 -8.90
C LEU A 208 18.39 -0.92 -7.63
N ALA A 209 17.13 -0.55 -7.38
CA ALA A 209 16.73 0.13 -6.16
C ALA A 209 16.96 -0.74 -4.91
N PHE A 210 16.71 -2.05 -5.01
CA PHE A 210 16.98 -3.00 -3.93
C PHE A 210 18.48 -3.11 -3.63
N MET A 211 19.31 -3.26 -4.67
CA MET A 211 20.77 -3.29 -4.52
C MET A 211 21.30 -1.97 -3.95
N LEU A 212 20.83 -0.83 -4.47
CA LEU A 212 21.16 0.49 -3.95
C LEU A 212 20.80 0.59 -2.46
N GLY A 213 19.65 0.05 -2.05
CA GLY A 213 19.25 0.01 -0.65
C GLY A 213 20.25 -0.72 0.25
N ILE A 214 20.77 -1.87 -0.21
CA ILE A 214 21.82 -2.62 0.51
C ILE A 214 23.11 -1.79 0.60
N PHE A 215 23.55 -1.18 -0.51
CA PHE A 215 24.74 -0.32 -0.51
C PHE A 215 24.60 0.88 0.43
N LEU A 216 23.42 1.50 0.47
CA LEU A 216 23.13 2.62 1.38
C LEU A 216 23.19 2.18 2.85
N TRP A 217 22.70 0.98 3.19
CA TRP A 217 22.85 0.42 4.54
C TRP A 217 24.31 0.19 4.92
N ILE A 218 25.10 -0.43 4.03
CA ILE A 218 26.52 -0.67 4.26
C ILE A 218 27.24 0.68 4.46
N GLY A 219 26.99 1.65 3.58
CA GLY A 219 27.56 2.99 3.68
C GLY A 219 27.17 3.69 4.98
N TYR A 220 25.89 3.64 5.37
CA TYR A 220 25.41 4.21 6.62
C TYR A 220 26.09 3.56 7.84
N ILE A 221 26.20 2.23 7.89
CA ILE A 221 26.87 1.50 8.97
C ILE A 221 28.35 1.89 9.05
N VAL A 222 29.07 1.90 7.92
CA VAL A 222 30.49 2.29 7.89
C VAL A 222 30.68 3.72 8.38
N LEU A 223 29.88 4.67 7.88
CA LEU A 223 29.97 6.07 8.32
C LEU A 223 29.66 6.20 9.82
N ARG A 224 28.65 5.46 10.30
CA ARG A 224 28.26 5.46 11.71
C ARG A 224 29.33 4.91 12.64
N THR A 225 29.99 3.81 12.25
CA THR A 225 31.11 3.22 13.02
C THR A 225 32.33 4.14 13.08
N ARG A 226 32.50 5.02 12.08
CA ARG A 226 33.56 6.05 12.06
C ARG A 226 33.21 7.32 12.85
N GLY A 227 32.10 7.31 13.60
CA GLY A 227 31.64 8.48 14.35
C GLY A 227 30.92 9.54 13.50
N LEU A 228 30.79 9.34 12.19
CA LEU A 228 29.97 10.20 11.32
C LEU A 228 28.50 9.80 11.44
N PHE A 229 27.57 10.69 11.08
CA PHE A 229 26.12 10.40 11.14
C PHE A 229 25.62 9.93 12.51
N GLN A 230 26.15 10.48 13.60
CA GLN A 230 25.52 10.26 14.90
C GLN A 230 24.10 10.86 14.92
N PRO A 231 23.12 10.17 15.53
CA PRO A 231 21.75 10.67 15.57
C PRO A 231 21.67 12.01 16.32
N LEU A 232 21.02 13.00 15.72
CA LEU A 232 20.82 14.31 16.35
C LEU A 232 19.83 14.27 17.53
N GLY A 233 19.02 13.21 17.61
CA GLY A 233 17.97 13.07 18.61
C GLY A 233 16.60 13.42 18.05
N PHE A 234 15.56 13.27 18.88
CA PHE A 234 14.22 13.69 18.48
C PHE A 234 14.08 15.22 18.61
N PRO A 235 13.25 15.89 17.79
CA PRO A 235 12.90 17.31 17.96
C PRO A 235 12.46 17.63 19.40
N LEU A 236 11.73 16.71 20.03
CA LEU A 236 11.27 16.74 21.42
C LEU A 236 11.95 15.63 22.26
N ALA A 237 13.28 15.58 22.26
CA ALA A 237 14.06 14.48 22.86
C ALA A 237 13.85 14.27 24.37
N ARG A 238 13.65 15.35 25.13
CA ARG A 238 13.45 15.31 26.59
C ARG A 238 12.25 16.17 26.95
N ILE A 239 11.11 15.51 27.12
CA ILE A 239 9.87 16.15 27.55
C ILE A 239 9.47 15.61 28.92
N SER A 240 8.74 16.41 29.70
CA SER A 240 8.17 15.94 30.96
C SER A 240 7.07 14.90 30.71
N LEU A 241 6.70 14.13 31.74
CA LEU A 241 5.53 13.26 31.67
C LEU A 241 4.24 14.05 31.38
N ILE A 242 4.13 15.27 31.88
CA ILE A 242 3.00 16.18 31.62
C ILE A 242 2.95 16.56 30.12
N ASP A 243 4.11 16.85 29.53
CA ASP A 243 4.18 17.13 28.09
C ASP A 243 3.90 15.88 27.24
N SER A 244 4.27 14.70 27.74
CA SER A 244 3.90 13.42 27.10
C SER A 244 2.38 13.25 27.08
N ASP A 245 1.71 13.55 28.21
CA ASP A 245 0.25 13.52 28.31
C ASP A 245 -0.42 14.55 27.38
N ARG A 246 0.15 15.76 27.26
CA ARG A 246 -0.32 16.79 26.31
C ARG A 246 -0.19 16.32 24.86
N LEU A 247 0.95 15.73 24.48
CA LEU A 247 1.17 15.24 23.11
C LEU A 247 0.29 14.03 22.77
N ALA A 248 0.01 13.14 23.73
CA ALA A 248 -0.97 12.07 23.56
C ALA A 248 -2.37 12.62 23.29
N LEU A 249 -2.79 13.65 24.03
CA LEU A 249 -4.06 14.34 23.76
C LEU A 249 -4.06 15.03 22.39
N ARG A 250 -2.94 15.65 21.97
CA ARG A 250 -2.83 16.24 20.64
C ARG A 250 -2.97 15.17 19.54
N CYS A 251 -2.32 14.03 19.73
CA CYS A 251 -2.44 12.89 18.83
C CYS A 251 -3.89 12.42 18.73
N ALA A 252 -4.59 12.27 19.86
CA ALA A 252 -6.00 11.90 19.90
C ALA A 252 -6.89 12.90 19.13
N GLN A 253 -6.65 14.21 19.27
CA GLN A 253 -7.40 15.23 18.53
C GLN A 253 -7.18 15.12 17.00
N ILE A 254 -5.95 14.84 16.56
CA ILE A 254 -5.65 14.64 15.14
C ILE A 254 -6.35 13.38 14.62
N PHE A 255 -6.32 12.28 15.39
CA PHE A 255 -7.09 11.07 15.06
C PHE A 255 -8.60 11.34 14.96
N CYS A 256 -9.17 12.12 15.89
CA CYS A 256 -10.57 12.52 15.82
C CYS A 256 -10.87 13.27 14.51
N ILE A 257 -10.02 14.21 14.10
CA ILE A 257 -10.18 14.90 12.81
C ILE A 257 -10.12 13.90 11.66
N PHE A 258 -9.15 12.98 11.69
CA PHE A 258 -8.94 11.98 10.65
C PHE A 258 -10.13 11.02 10.49
N VAL A 259 -10.85 10.72 11.58
CA VAL A 259 -12.06 9.86 11.56
C VAL A 259 -13.33 10.66 11.25
N VAL A 260 -13.53 11.81 11.89
CA VAL A 260 -14.78 12.57 11.82
C VAL A 260 -14.88 13.39 10.54
N ALA A 261 -13.79 13.98 10.06
CA ALA A 261 -13.83 14.84 8.86
C ALA A 261 -14.28 14.06 7.61
N PRO A 262 -13.78 12.85 7.31
CA PRO A 262 -14.29 12.05 6.19
C PRO A 262 -15.79 11.76 6.29
N ILE A 263 -16.31 11.47 7.49
CA ILE A 263 -17.74 11.18 7.69
C ILE A 263 -18.58 12.43 7.40
N GLY A 264 -18.24 13.56 8.01
CA GLY A 264 -18.97 14.82 7.81
C GLY A 264 -18.94 15.29 6.35
N ILE A 265 -17.76 15.21 5.71
CA ILE A 265 -17.59 15.63 4.31
C ILE A 265 -18.24 14.66 3.35
N ALA A 266 -18.27 13.35 3.65
CA ALA A 266 -19.01 12.38 2.83
C ALA A 266 -20.52 12.63 2.86
N VAL A 267 -21.07 13.07 4.00
CA VAL A 267 -22.49 13.45 4.13
C VAL A 267 -22.78 14.75 3.36
N LEU A 268 -21.99 15.80 3.59
CA LEU A 268 -22.16 17.09 2.92
C LEU A 268 -21.90 17.02 1.40
N GLY A 269 -20.96 16.17 1.00
CA GLY A 269 -20.58 15.92 -0.39
C GLY A 269 -21.46 14.88 -1.09
N ALA A 270 -22.48 14.32 -0.43
CA ALA A 270 -23.36 13.33 -1.04
C ALA A 270 -24.00 13.80 -2.37
N PRO A 271 -24.43 15.07 -2.52
CA PRO A 271 -24.96 15.57 -3.80
C PRO A 271 -23.93 15.50 -4.93
N LEU A 272 -22.64 15.68 -4.63
CA LEU A 272 -21.56 15.62 -5.62
C LEU A 272 -21.32 14.22 -6.17
N LYS A 273 -21.77 13.15 -5.49
CA LYS A 273 -21.67 11.78 -6.00
C LYS A 273 -22.45 11.58 -7.30
N SER A 274 -23.46 12.40 -7.57
CA SER A 274 -24.18 12.42 -8.85
C SER A 274 -23.30 12.79 -10.06
N LEU A 275 -22.14 13.43 -9.82
CA LEU A 275 -21.15 13.79 -10.84
C LEU A 275 -20.18 12.64 -11.17
N GLY A 276 -20.48 11.41 -10.74
CA GLY A 276 -19.65 10.23 -11.00
C GLY A 276 -18.28 10.30 -10.31
N THR A 277 -17.23 9.80 -10.99
CA THR A 277 -15.86 9.73 -10.46
C THR A 277 -15.28 11.11 -10.15
N THR A 278 -15.57 12.11 -10.97
CA THR A 278 -15.15 13.50 -10.72
C THR A 278 -15.63 14.01 -9.37
N GLY A 279 -16.91 13.78 -9.04
CA GLY A 279 -17.47 14.15 -7.74
C GLY A 279 -16.79 13.45 -6.57
N GLN A 280 -16.52 12.14 -6.69
CA GLN A 280 -15.83 11.35 -5.66
C GLN A 280 -14.39 11.85 -5.42
N ASN A 281 -13.67 12.20 -6.49
CA ASN A 281 -12.33 12.76 -6.40
C ASN A 281 -12.33 14.14 -5.73
N LEU A 282 -13.27 15.02 -6.08
CA LEU A 282 -13.41 16.32 -5.42
C LEU A 282 -13.70 16.17 -3.92
N VAL A 283 -14.62 15.27 -3.54
CA VAL A 283 -14.90 14.96 -2.13
C VAL A 283 -13.64 14.47 -1.41
N SER A 284 -12.83 13.63 -2.06
CA SER A 284 -11.56 13.12 -1.50
C SER A 284 -10.54 14.24 -1.28
N LEU A 285 -10.36 15.13 -2.26
CA LEU A 285 -9.46 16.28 -2.16
C LEU A 285 -9.90 17.26 -1.05
N VAL A 286 -11.19 17.59 -0.99
CA VAL A 286 -11.76 18.45 0.07
C VAL A 286 -11.59 17.81 1.44
N THR A 287 -11.76 16.48 1.53
CA THR A 287 -11.56 15.73 2.78
C THR A 287 -10.14 15.91 3.30
N TYR A 288 -9.13 15.63 2.46
CA TYR A 288 -7.73 15.75 2.87
C TYR A 288 -7.31 17.19 3.13
N ALA A 289 -7.78 18.15 2.32
CA ALA A 289 -7.55 19.57 2.59
C ALA A 289 -8.11 19.99 3.96
N SER A 290 -9.30 19.50 4.31
CA SER A 290 -9.95 19.79 5.60
C SER A 290 -9.19 19.15 6.76
N ILE A 291 -8.70 17.92 6.62
CA ILE A 291 -7.86 17.24 7.62
C ILE A 291 -6.55 18.02 7.84
N ILE A 292 -5.91 18.46 6.76
CA ILE A 292 -4.68 19.28 6.82
C ILE A 292 -4.97 20.59 7.55
N CYS A 293 -5.98 21.34 7.11
CA CYS A 293 -6.37 22.61 7.74
C CYS A 293 -6.70 22.43 9.23
N GLY A 294 -7.51 21.44 9.57
CA GLY A 294 -7.87 21.12 10.96
C GLY A 294 -6.65 20.79 11.81
N THR A 295 -5.74 19.95 11.30
CA THR A 295 -4.48 19.61 11.98
C THR A 295 -3.62 20.85 12.20
N LEU A 296 -3.42 21.70 11.19
CA LEU A 296 -2.64 22.93 11.32
C LEU A 296 -3.26 23.91 12.32
N LEU A 297 -4.59 23.99 12.38
CA LEU A 297 -5.32 24.80 13.37
C LEU A 297 -5.11 24.28 14.80
N LEU A 298 -5.04 22.96 15.01
CA LEU A 298 -4.72 22.41 16.33
C LEU A 298 -3.37 22.89 16.86
N PHE A 299 -2.34 23.04 16.02
CA PHE A 299 -1.03 23.60 16.43
C PHE A 299 -1.06 25.13 16.70
N ARG A 300 -2.20 25.80 16.47
CA ARG A 300 -2.45 27.17 16.92
C ARG A 300 -3.04 27.23 18.34
N THR A 301 -3.59 26.14 18.86
CA THR A 301 -4.26 26.11 20.17
C THR A 301 -3.33 25.65 21.30
N LYS A 302 -3.66 26.05 22.54
CA LYS A 302 -2.97 25.60 23.76
C LYS A 302 -3.59 24.30 24.28
N LEU A 303 -2.76 23.43 24.86
CA LEU A 303 -3.15 22.28 25.66
C LEU A 303 -2.71 22.50 27.10
N PHE A 304 -3.69 22.67 27.99
CA PHE A 304 -3.45 22.93 29.42
C PHE A 304 -2.42 24.04 29.66
N GLY A 305 -2.57 25.16 28.92
CA GLY A 305 -1.71 26.34 29.01
C GLY A 305 -0.44 26.35 28.14
N LYS A 306 -0.01 25.20 27.60
CA LYS A 306 1.17 25.11 26.74
C LYS A 306 0.80 24.95 25.27
N ARG A 307 1.49 25.66 24.38
CA ARG A 307 1.34 25.50 22.92
C ARG A 307 2.55 24.74 22.37
N PHE A 308 2.29 23.78 21.50
CA PHE A 308 3.30 23.17 20.63
C PHE A 308 3.12 23.75 19.23
N THR A 309 4.23 24.11 18.60
CA THR A 309 4.30 24.63 17.24
C THR A 309 4.79 23.54 16.29
N LEU A 310 4.64 23.76 14.98
CA LEU A 310 5.19 22.85 13.97
C LEU A 310 6.72 22.78 14.05
N LYS A 311 7.38 23.88 14.45
CA LYS A 311 8.84 23.90 14.65
C LYS A 311 9.25 23.02 15.82
N ASP A 312 8.48 23.00 16.91
CA ASP A 312 8.77 22.17 18.08
C ASP A 312 8.78 20.67 17.74
N ILE A 313 7.91 20.25 16.83
CA ILE A 313 7.86 18.85 16.37
C ILE A 313 8.84 18.56 15.24
N GLY A 314 9.69 19.52 14.83
CA GLY A 314 10.73 19.31 13.82
C GLY A 314 10.32 19.58 12.38
N ILE A 315 9.28 20.40 12.15
CA ILE A 315 8.98 20.94 10.81
C ILE A 315 9.60 22.33 10.70
N SER A 316 10.68 22.42 9.94
CA SER A 316 11.30 23.67 9.50
C SER A 316 11.53 23.65 7.99
N LEU A 317 11.15 24.73 7.32
CA LEU A 317 11.52 24.99 5.92
C LEU A 317 12.72 25.93 5.94
N ASP A 318 13.89 25.36 6.18
CA ASP A 318 15.16 26.09 6.20
C ASP A 318 16.06 25.67 5.02
N ALA A 319 17.24 26.27 4.93
CA ALA A 319 18.19 26.02 3.84
C ALA A 319 18.64 24.54 3.73
N ASN A 320 18.42 23.71 4.76
CA ASN A 320 18.71 22.27 4.74
C ASN A 320 17.60 21.45 4.08
N LEU A 321 16.51 22.05 3.60
CA LEU A 321 15.41 21.32 2.95
C LEU A 321 15.88 20.33 1.87
N PRO A 322 16.79 20.68 0.93
CA PRO A 322 17.30 19.72 -0.06
C PRO A 322 18.01 18.53 0.58
N LYS A 323 18.78 18.77 1.64
CA LYS A 323 19.47 17.71 2.41
C LYS A 323 18.45 16.82 3.12
N HIS A 324 17.38 17.38 3.67
CA HIS A 324 16.30 16.61 4.30
C HIS A 324 15.55 15.74 3.29
N VAL A 325 15.23 16.28 2.11
CA VAL A 325 14.63 15.50 1.02
C VAL A 325 15.57 14.38 0.56
N LEU A 326 16.87 14.66 0.42
CA LEU A 326 17.86 13.64 0.06
C LEU A 326 17.93 12.52 1.10
N TRP A 327 17.93 12.86 2.40
CA TRP A 327 17.80 11.86 3.47
C TRP A 327 16.56 10.99 3.31
N GLY A 328 15.41 11.60 3.00
CA GLY A 328 14.17 10.87 2.76
C GLY A 328 14.26 9.91 1.58
N LEU A 329 14.76 10.37 0.44
CA LEU A 329 14.93 9.56 -0.77
C LEU A 329 15.90 8.39 -0.56
N CYS A 330 17.09 8.67 -0.01
CA CYS A 330 18.07 7.63 0.30
C CYS A 330 17.51 6.61 1.29
N THR A 331 16.78 7.07 2.31
CA THR A 331 16.17 6.16 3.30
C THR A 331 15.06 5.33 2.66
N ALA A 332 14.27 5.87 1.74
CA ALA A 332 13.25 5.10 1.05
C ALA A 332 13.85 3.96 0.22
N CYS A 333 14.96 4.22 -0.50
CA CYS A 333 15.73 3.17 -1.18
C CYS A 333 16.34 2.17 -0.19
N ALA A 334 16.95 2.64 0.90
CA ALA A 334 17.50 1.78 1.95
C ALA A 334 16.42 0.91 2.64
N ASN A 335 15.20 1.41 2.75
CA ASN A 335 14.11 0.70 3.39
C ASN A 335 13.50 -0.38 2.48
N LEU A 336 13.66 -0.28 1.15
CA LEU A 336 13.06 -1.21 0.20
C LEU A 336 13.43 -2.69 0.49
N PRO A 337 14.70 -3.08 0.69
CA PRO A 337 15.03 -4.45 1.05
C PRO A 337 14.35 -4.94 2.34
N LEU A 338 14.27 -4.09 3.36
CA LEU A 338 13.63 -4.43 4.63
C LEU A 338 12.13 -4.66 4.45
N VAL A 339 11.46 -3.78 3.69
CA VAL A 339 10.03 -3.91 3.37
C VAL A 339 9.75 -5.17 2.56
N VAL A 340 10.58 -5.50 1.57
CA VAL A 340 10.44 -6.73 0.78
C VAL A 340 10.58 -7.96 1.67
N ILE A 341 11.62 -8.02 2.50
CA ILE A 341 11.83 -9.14 3.43
C ILE A 341 10.67 -9.25 4.42
N ALA A 342 10.25 -8.14 5.03
CA ALA A 342 9.12 -8.11 5.94
C ALA A 342 7.79 -8.52 5.27
N SER A 343 7.60 -8.16 4.00
CA SER A 343 6.43 -8.61 3.21
C SER A 343 6.45 -10.12 2.98
N LEU A 344 7.60 -10.68 2.60
CA LEU A 344 7.75 -12.13 2.41
C LEU A 344 7.51 -12.90 3.71
N ILE A 345 8.05 -12.41 4.83
CA ILE A 345 7.82 -12.98 6.15
C ILE A 345 6.33 -12.88 6.51
N GLY A 346 5.72 -11.70 6.36
CA GLY A 346 4.31 -11.48 6.66
C GLY A 346 3.39 -12.41 5.87
N GLN A 347 3.59 -12.49 4.55
CA GLN A 347 2.83 -13.41 3.70
C GLN A 347 3.03 -14.87 4.07
N LYS A 348 4.25 -15.27 4.47
CA LYS A 348 4.53 -16.66 4.85
C LYS A 348 3.96 -17.03 6.22
N VAL A 349 4.12 -16.15 7.21
CA VAL A 349 3.65 -16.37 8.59
C VAL A 349 2.13 -16.35 8.66
N PHE A 350 1.49 -15.47 7.88
CA PHE A 350 0.04 -15.30 7.85
C PHE A 350 -0.60 -15.90 6.59
N SER A 351 0.03 -16.92 5.98
CA SER A 351 -0.46 -17.55 4.74
C SER A 351 -1.82 -18.25 4.89
N TRP A 352 -2.28 -18.43 6.12
CA TRP A 352 -3.57 -19.02 6.48
C TRP A 352 -4.69 -17.97 6.64
N LEU A 353 -4.35 -16.68 6.50
CA LEU A 353 -5.30 -15.57 6.49
C LEU A 353 -5.47 -15.01 5.06
N PRO A 354 -6.53 -14.23 4.79
CA PRO A 354 -6.72 -13.55 3.51
C PRO A 354 -5.51 -12.70 3.08
N ASN A 355 -5.19 -12.63 1.79
CA ASN A 355 -4.03 -11.86 1.29
C ASN A 355 -4.09 -10.37 1.68
N ALA A 356 -2.96 -9.68 1.84
CA ALA A 356 -3.01 -8.23 2.01
C ALA A 356 -3.57 -7.53 0.75
N GLU A 357 -4.46 -6.56 0.93
CA GLU A 357 -5.03 -5.76 -0.16
C GLU A 357 -5.25 -4.33 0.30
N HIS A 358 -4.89 -3.34 -0.52
CA HIS A 358 -4.99 -1.94 -0.15
C HIS A 358 -6.18 -1.26 -0.86
N PRO A 359 -7.00 -0.42 -0.20
CA PRO A 359 -8.16 0.23 -0.84
C PRO A 359 -7.82 1.00 -2.12
N VAL A 360 -6.63 1.61 -2.16
CA VAL A 360 -6.13 2.32 -3.35
C VAL A 360 -5.91 1.39 -4.55
N THR A 361 -5.48 0.14 -4.34
CA THR A 361 -5.34 -0.81 -5.46
C THR A 361 -6.69 -1.22 -6.02
N VAL A 362 -7.69 -1.40 -5.15
CA VAL A 362 -9.09 -1.67 -5.53
C VAL A 362 -9.69 -0.49 -6.30
N GLN A 363 -9.41 0.73 -5.85
CA GLN A 363 -9.88 1.93 -6.56
C GLN A 363 -9.24 2.06 -7.94
N LEU A 364 -7.93 1.82 -8.07
CA LEU A 364 -7.27 1.83 -9.38
C LEU A 364 -7.78 0.74 -10.33
N GLN A 365 -8.20 -0.43 -9.82
CA GLN A 365 -8.81 -1.48 -10.64
C GLN A 365 -10.18 -1.08 -11.20
N THR A 366 -10.94 -0.26 -10.46
CA THR A 366 -12.33 0.08 -10.79
C THR A 366 -12.48 1.45 -11.45
N GLN A 367 -11.53 2.37 -11.22
CA GLN A 367 -11.58 3.78 -11.64
C GLN A 367 -10.19 4.27 -12.13
N ASN A 368 -9.72 3.75 -13.26
CA ASN A 368 -8.37 4.03 -13.80
C ASN A 368 -8.29 5.27 -14.71
N ASP A 369 -9.02 6.35 -14.40
CA ASP A 369 -8.91 7.60 -15.15
C ASP A 369 -7.76 8.49 -14.63
N TRP A 370 -7.34 9.45 -15.45
CA TRP A 370 -6.20 10.32 -15.12
C TRP A 370 -6.46 11.18 -13.88
N PHE A 371 -7.70 11.65 -13.68
CA PHE A 371 -8.06 12.53 -12.58
C PHE A 371 -8.11 11.76 -11.26
N THR A 372 -8.62 10.53 -11.28
CA THR A 372 -8.53 9.59 -10.15
C THR A 372 -7.08 9.27 -9.82
N THR A 373 -6.24 8.99 -10.81
CA THR A 373 -4.80 8.75 -10.61
C THR A 373 -4.13 9.97 -9.95
N LEU A 374 -4.37 11.18 -10.47
CA LEU A 374 -3.81 12.41 -9.91
C LEU A 374 -4.28 12.64 -8.48
N THR A 375 -5.57 12.42 -8.22
CA THR A 375 -6.16 12.53 -6.88
C THR A 375 -5.49 11.56 -5.91
N LEU A 376 -5.29 10.31 -6.31
CA LEU A 376 -4.59 9.30 -5.51
C LEU A 376 -3.14 9.67 -5.25
N ILE A 377 -2.41 10.23 -6.23
CA ILE A 377 -1.04 10.73 -6.02
C ILE A 377 -1.05 11.85 -4.97
N LEU A 378 -1.90 12.87 -5.14
CA LEU A 378 -1.96 14.01 -4.21
C LEU A 378 -2.37 13.58 -2.80
N VAL A 379 -3.36 12.69 -2.69
CA VAL A 379 -3.86 12.22 -1.40
C VAL A 379 -2.88 11.25 -0.75
N ALA A 380 -2.56 10.14 -1.40
CA ALA A 380 -1.79 9.05 -0.79
C ALA A 380 -0.29 9.34 -0.72
N SER A 381 0.26 10.16 -1.62
CA SER A 381 1.71 10.45 -1.65
C SER A 381 2.08 11.83 -1.12
N VAL A 382 1.11 12.71 -0.84
CA VAL A 382 1.39 14.05 -0.27
C VAL A 382 0.57 14.30 0.99
N GLY A 383 -0.76 14.29 0.88
CA GLY A 383 -1.66 14.62 2.00
C GLY A 383 -1.52 13.67 3.19
N ALA A 384 -1.63 12.37 2.94
CA ALA A 384 -1.50 11.33 3.96
C ALA A 384 -0.12 11.36 4.65
N PRO A 385 1.03 11.32 3.93
CA PRO A 385 2.35 11.42 4.56
C PRO A 385 2.53 12.64 5.46
N ILE A 386 2.07 13.83 5.06
CA ILE A 386 2.19 15.03 5.90
C ILE A 386 1.46 14.84 7.23
N ILE A 387 0.21 14.37 7.18
CA ILE A 387 -0.62 14.26 8.38
C ILE A 387 -0.21 13.09 9.25
N GLU A 388 0.10 11.95 8.63
CA GLU A 388 0.55 10.76 9.34
C GLU A 388 1.90 10.99 10.02
N GLU A 389 2.86 11.66 9.39
CA GLU A 389 4.14 11.97 10.05
C GLU A 389 3.96 12.99 11.19
N ILE A 390 3.10 14.00 11.06
CA ILE A 390 2.76 14.91 12.16
C ILE A 390 2.12 14.14 13.32
N MET A 391 1.15 13.27 13.03
CA MET A 391 0.42 12.50 14.03
C MET A 391 1.35 11.49 14.72
N PHE A 392 2.05 10.66 13.96
CA PHE A 392 2.86 9.57 14.50
C PHE A 392 4.23 10.03 15.01
N ARG A 393 5.00 10.78 14.22
CA ARG A 393 6.39 11.15 14.57
C ARG A 393 6.43 12.49 15.31
N GLY A 394 5.52 13.41 14.98
CA GLY A 394 5.42 14.70 15.65
C GLY A 394 4.73 14.69 17.01
N THR A 395 3.80 13.76 17.25
CA THR A 395 3.04 13.71 18.52
C THR A 395 3.15 12.38 19.26
N LEU A 396 2.80 11.24 18.63
CA LEU A 396 2.78 9.95 19.32
C LEU A 396 4.17 9.48 19.76
N LEU A 397 5.16 9.54 18.86
CA LEU A 397 6.53 9.11 19.12
C LEU A 397 7.18 9.87 20.29
N PRO A 398 7.18 11.22 20.34
CA PRO A 398 7.70 11.94 21.49
C PRO A 398 6.91 11.67 22.77
N ALA A 399 5.58 11.51 22.70
CA ALA A 399 4.77 11.14 23.87
C ALA A 399 5.18 9.77 24.43
N LEU A 400 5.34 8.75 23.57
CA LEU A 400 5.81 7.42 23.96
C LEU A 400 7.24 7.45 24.48
N ASN A 401 8.13 8.21 23.84
CA ASN A 401 9.53 8.34 24.28
C ASN A 401 9.63 9.00 25.66
N GLY A 402 8.85 10.06 25.91
CA GLY A 402 8.79 10.70 27.22
C GLY A 402 8.22 9.79 28.31
N LEU A 403 7.22 8.96 27.98
CA LEU A 403 6.64 7.98 28.91
C LEU A 403 7.58 6.80 29.21
N LEU A 404 8.26 6.26 28.19
CA LEU A 404 9.03 5.02 28.29
C LEU A 404 10.51 5.23 28.61
N GLY A 405 11.05 6.43 28.34
CA GLY A 405 12.47 6.76 28.49
C GLY A 405 13.42 6.00 27.55
N LYS A 406 12.89 5.18 26.63
CA LYS A 406 13.65 4.29 25.75
C LYS A 406 13.31 4.58 24.28
N PRO A 407 14.17 5.32 23.54
CA PRO A 407 13.91 5.69 22.15
C PRO A 407 13.59 4.52 21.21
N TRP A 408 14.32 3.41 21.33
CA TRP A 408 14.11 2.24 20.47
C TRP A 408 12.73 1.60 20.72
N LEU A 409 12.29 1.53 21.98
CA LEU A 409 11.01 0.94 22.35
C LEU A 409 9.86 1.83 21.86
N ALA A 410 10.00 3.15 21.99
CA ALA A 410 9.02 4.11 21.47
C ALA A 410 8.88 4.01 19.94
N ILE A 411 10.00 3.86 19.21
CA ILE A 411 9.99 3.67 17.75
C ILE A 411 9.27 2.38 17.37
N VAL A 412 9.60 1.27 18.03
CA VAL A 412 8.99 -0.04 17.75
C VAL A 412 7.48 -0.01 18.02
N LEU A 413 7.06 0.47 19.19
CA LEU A 413 5.64 0.56 19.53
C LEU A 413 4.87 1.49 18.59
N GLN A 414 5.42 2.67 18.27
CA GLN A 414 4.82 3.58 17.31
C GLN A 414 4.69 2.95 15.93
N GLY A 415 5.72 2.24 15.46
CA GLY A 415 5.70 1.54 14.18
C GLY A 415 4.64 0.43 14.11
N PHE A 416 4.48 -0.35 15.19
CA PHE A 416 3.40 -1.33 15.27
C PHE A 416 2.01 -0.69 15.33
N ILE A 417 1.82 0.37 16.12
CA ILE A 417 0.54 1.11 16.16
C ILE A 417 0.20 1.66 14.78
N PHE A 418 1.18 2.22 14.07
CA PHE A 418 1.03 2.65 12.68
C PHE A 418 0.51 1.49 11.82
N ALA A 419 1.14 0.33 11.86
CA ALA A 419 0.77 -0.82 11.03
C ALA A 419 -0.65 -1.36 11.29
N ILE A 420 -1.04 -1.56 12.54
CA ILE A 420 -2.29 -2.26 12.88
C ILE A 420 -3.56 -1.45 12.56
N ILE A 421 -3.45 -0.13 12.45
CA ILE A 421 -4.59 0.72 12.11
C ILE A 421 -4.80 0.87 10.59
N HIS A 422 -3.90 0.36 9.77
CA HIS A 422 -4.02 0.47 8.31
C HIS A 422 -5.01 -0.56 7.76
N PRO A 423 -5.84 -0.17 6.77
CA PRO A 423 -6.90 -1.00 6.18
C PRO A 423 -6.35 -1.98 5.13
N THR A 424 -5.24 -2.68 5.41
CA THR A 424 -4.54 -3.50 4.40
C THR A 424 -4.58 -5.01 4.72
N GLY A 425 -4.88 -5.36 5.97
CA GLY A 425 -4.91 -6.74 6.45
C GLY A 425 -3.64 -7.19 7.17
N VAL A 426 -3.77 -8.28 7.92
CA VAL A 426 -2.74 -8.79 8.84
C VAL A 426 -1.39 -9.08 8.15
N PRO A 427 -1.32 -9.69 6.95
CA PRO A 427 -0.04 -9.95 6.28
C PRO A 427 0.78 -8.69 5.98
N ALA A 428 0.15 -7.52 5.90
CA ALA A 428 0.82 -6.24 5.66
C ALA A 428 1.35 -5.56 6.94
N TRP A 429 1.03 -6.06 8.13
CA TRP A 429 1.46 -5.39 9.37
C TRP A 429 2.97 -5.34 9.54
N LEU A 430 3.71 -6.40 9.20
CA LEU A 430 5.17 -6.40 9.29
C LEU A 430 5.83 -5.38 8.34
N PRO A 431 5.53 -5.34 7.03
CA PRO A 431 6.10 -4.32 6.17
C PRO A 431 5.68 -2.89 6.54
N LEU A 432 4.41 -2.68 6.95
CA LEU A 432 3.95 -1.38 7.43
C LEU A 432 4.64 -0.95 8.73
N ALA A 433 4.86 -1.88 9.66
CA ALA A 433 5.59 -1.61 10.90
C ALA A 433 7.06 -1.26 10.62
N THR A 434 7.64 -1.84 9.57
CA THR A 434 9.01 -1.53 9.11
C THR A 434 9.10 -0.10 8.59
N ILE A 435 8.15 0.33 7.75
CA ILE A 435 8.04 1.74 7.31
C ILE A 435 7.82 2.65 8.53
N GLY A 436 6.88 2.28 9.39
CA GLY A 436 6.61 2.86 10.70
C GLY A 436 7.88 3.17 11.52
N ALA A 437 8.64 2.11 11.80
CA ALA A 437 9.86 2.19 12.57
C ALA A 437 10.94 2.99 11.83
N MET A 438 11.10 2.81 10.52
CA MET A 438 12.17 3.47 9.77
C MET A 438 11.97 4.98 9.70
N SER A 439 10.75 5.48 9.51
CA SER A 439 10.53 6.93 9.60
C SER A 439 10.78 7.46 11.02
N GLY A 440 10.48 6.68 12.08
CA GLY A 440 10.85 7.03 13.45
C GLY A 440 12.37 7.09 13.69
N VAL A 441 13.12 6.13 13.15
CA VAL A 441 14.60 6.13 13.13
C VAL A 441 15.12 7.36 12.39
N LEU A 442 14.54 7.68 11.23
CA LEU A 442 14.95 8.80 10.41
C LEU A 442 14.68 10.15 11.09
N THR A 443 13.54 10.32 11.76
CA THR A 443 13.26 11.49 12.59
C THR A 443 14.29 11.64 13.70
N ARG A 444 14.66 10.56 14.39
CA ARG A 444 15.71 10.58 15.42
C ARG A 444 17.10 10.88 14.85
N GLN A 445 17.37 10.37 13.65
CA GLN A 445 18.65 10.55 12.99
C GLN A 445 18.88 12.01 12.62
N THR A 446 17.84 12.68 12.13
CA THR A 446 17.93 14.00 11.51
C THR A 446 17.41 15.14 12.39
N GLY A 447 16.74 14.84 13.51
CA GLY A 447 16.11 15.86 14.35
C GLY A 447 15.00 16.63 13.63
N SER A 448 14.41 16.06 12.58
CA SER A 448 13.42 16.72 11.71
C SER A 448 12.38 15.72 11.22
N LEU A 449 11.15 16.20 11.00
CA LEU A 449 10.08 15.42 10.37
C LEU A 449 10.16 15.46 8.85
N VAL A 450 10.82 16.48 8.27
CA VAL A 450 10.85 16.67 6.81
C VAL A 450 11.43 15.46 6.07
N PRO A 451 12.54 14.83 6.51
CA PRO A 451 13.03 13.60 5.89
C PRO A 451 12.05 12.44 6.00
N SER A 452 11.33 12.34 7.12
CA SER A 452 10.29 11.32 7.37
C SER A 452 9.14 11.46 6.37
N ILE A 453 8.67 12.70 6.20
CA ILE A 453 7.63 13.06 5.23
C ILE A 453 8.08 12.72 3.81
N ALA A 454 9.30 13.11 3.43
CA ALA A 454 9.85 12.83 2.11
C ALA A 454 10.01 11.32 1.86
N MET A 455 10.52 10.56 2.84
CA MET A 455 10.66 9.11 2.75
C MET A 455 9.29 8.44 2.54
N HIS A 456 8.30 8.81 3.34
CA HIS A 456 6.96 8.24 3.28
C HIS A 456 6.24 8.62 1.98
N ALA A 457 6.31 9.89 1.57
CA ALA A 457 5.79 10.37 0.29
C ALA A 457 6.38 9.59 -0.89
N PHE A 458 7.70 9.41 -0.91
CA PHE A 458 8.37 8.67 -1.98
C PHE A 458 8.01 7.18 -1.97
N HIS A 459 7.90 6.57 -0.78
CA HIS A 459 7.47 5.18 -0.63
C HIS A 459 6.05 4.97 -1.18
N ASN A 460 5.11 5.84 -0.82
CA ASN A 460 3.73 5.75 -1.29
C ASN A 460 3.63 6.01 -2.79
N PHE A 461 4.36 7.00 -3.30
CA PHE A 461 4.41 7.28 -4.73
C PHE A 461 4.95 6.09 -5.54
N GLY A 462 6.07 5.51 -5.09
CA GLY A 462 6.67 4.33 -5.71
C GLY A 462 5.73 3.14 -5.70
N THR A 463 5.08 2.87 -4.57
CA THR A 463 4.11 1.77 -4.43
C THR A 463 2.88 1.98 -5.32
N LEU A 464 2.39 3.22 -5.41
CA LEU A 464 1.26 3.57 -6.29
C LEU A 464 1.62 3.38 -7.77
N LEU A 465 2.82 3.81 -8.17
CA LEU A 465 3.32 3.62 -9.53
C LEU A 465 3.49 2.13 -9.87
N MET A 466 4.03 1.35 -8.93
CA MET A 466 4.13 -0.11 -9.06
C MET A 466 2.76 -0.76 -9.18
N ALA A 467 1.80 -0.37 -8.34
CA ALA A 467 0.43 -0.87 -8.42
C ALA A 467 -0.19 -0.54 -9.77
N LYS A 468 -0.05 0.70 -10.25
CA LYS A 468 -0.56 1.10 -11.57
C LYS A 468 0.12 0.33 -12.71
N ALA A 469 1.43 0.12 -12.64
CA ALA A 469 2.15 -0.68 -13.62
C ALA A 469 1.71 -2.16 -13.58
N ALA A 470 1.51 -2.73 -12.39
CA ALA A 470 0.99 -4.09 -12.23
C ALA A 470 -0.44 -4.23 -12.78
N LEU A 471 -1.29 -3.23 -12.60
CA LEU A 471 -2.64 -3.21 -13.17
C LEU A 471 -2.62 -3.07 -14.70
N GLY A 472 -1.73 -2.23 -15.24
CA GLY A 472 -1.48 -2.19 -16.69
C GLY A 472 -0.95 -3.52 -17.23
N PHE A 473 -0.14 -4.25 -16.45
CA PHE A 473 0.27 -5.63 -16.78
C PHE A 473 -0.91 -6.60 -16.81
N LEU A 474 -1.96 -6.36 -16.03
CA LEU A 474 -3.19 -7.15 -15.96
C LEU A 474 -4.27 -6.68 -16.97
N GLY A 475 -4.04 -5.56 -17.65
CA GLY A 475 -4.97 -4.98 -18.64
C GLY A 475 -6.16 -4.25 -18.02
N PHE A 476 -5.98 -3.70 -16.81
CA PHE A 476 -6.90 -2.76 -16.16
C PHE A 476 -6.54 -1.29 -16.46
#